data_AF-A0A949JHM1-F1
#
_entry.id   AF-A0A949JHM1-F1
#
_cell.length_a   1.000
_cell.length_b   1.000
_cell.length_c   1.000
_cell.angle_alpha   90.00
_cell.angle_beta   90.00
_cell.angle_gamma   90.00
#
_symmetry.space_group_name_H-M   'P 1'
#
loop_
_entity.id
_entity.type
_entity.pdbx_description
1 polymer ?
#
loop_
_entity_poly.entity_id
_entity_poly.type
_entity_poly.pdbx_seq_one_letter_code
_entity_poly.pdbx_strand_id
1 'polypeptide(L)'
;MVKKIWIAVIVAIIAGGIIGGIKAFHLSSSDDGKKSLQPIEEITEEESLEIAREFVLKCPTYKYDGQDLIYIETLALRCPSCWQFIFEFTSRHAGYGDRSKEIVAQVITPHTAVVTISQGRITEAILDNQWDMIKQKLIAEGETPGTDTQPDYTVLFRGRLIEYHESSLLGAPVYWVVEIEEIIKGPPMCPQVKVIFGQAIPVSWGTVDPDLQVGDTVEIFGVYGDDEFTGSYEDKECVVTLASTMGTENPYYIKKC
;
A
#
# COMPACT_ATOMS: atom_id res chain seq x y z
N MET A 1 -0.80 55.72 -43.88
CA MET A 1 0.02 56.01 -42.68
C MET A 1 1.22 55.08 -42.74
N VAL A 2 2.43 55.63 -42.83
CA VAL A 2 3.59 55.01 -43.48
C VAL A 2 4.73 54.80 -42.47
N LYS A 3 5.30 53.57 -42.49
CA LYS A 3 6.68 53.14 -42.17
C LYS A 3 7.23 53.12 -40.72
N LYS A 4 7.60 51.88 -40.35
CA LYS A 4 8.95 51.38 -39.95
C LYS A 4 9.57 51.85 -38.62
N ILE A 5 9.68 50.88 -37.71
CA ILE A 5 10.91 50.28 -37.12
C ILE A 5 12.13 51.23 -37.03
N TRP A 6 12.73 51.40 -35.84
CA TRP A 6 14.12 51.01 -35.49
C TRP A 6 14.53 51.50 -34.08
N ILE A 7 15.33 50.64 -33.44
CA ILE A 7 15.98 50.64 -32.13
C ILE A 7 17.03 51.76 -31.99
N ALA A 8 17.24 52.29 -30.77
CA ALA A 8 18.57 52.66 -30.28
C ALA A 8 18.64 52.76 -28.75
N VAL A 9 19.51 51.91 -28.17
CA VAL A 9 19.98 51.86 -26.79
C VAL A 9 21.02 52.97 -26.57
N ILE A 10 21.00 53.68 -25.43
CA ILE A 10 22.24 54.18 -24.78
C ILE A 10 22.11 54.06 -23.25
N VAL A 11 23.11 53.36 -22.70
CA VAL A 11 23.44 53.16 -21.29
C VAL A 11 24.29 54.34 -20.78
N ALA A 12 24.07 54.79 -19.54
CA ALA A 12 25.13 55.39 -18.73
C ALA A 12 24.87 55.21 -17.21
N ILE A 13 25.83 54.52 -16.61
CA ILE A 13 26.03 54.11 -15.21
C ILE A 13 26.47 55.29 -14.34
N ILE A 14 25.96 55.42 -13.10
CA ILE A 14 26.69 55.90 -11.89
C ILE A 14 26.00 55.25 -10.67
N ALA A 15 26.51 54.14 -10.12
CA ALA A 15 27.54 53.98 -9.07
C ALA A 15 27.03 54.20 -7.62
N GLY A 16 27.17 53.16 -6.78
CA GLY A 16 27.37 53.32 -5.33
C GLY A 16 26.65 52.35 -4.40
N GLY A 17 27.26 51.18 -4.11
CA GLY A 17 27.16 50.39 -2.86
C GLY A 17 25.77 49.79 -2.50
N ILE A 18 25.60 48.63 -1.85
CA ILE A 18 26.33 48.03 -0.73
C ILE A 18 25.92 46.54 -0.67
N ILE A 19 26.91 45.65 -0.62
CA ILE A 19 27.03 44.39 0.14
C ILE A 19 25.90 43.34 0.06
N GLY A 20 26.27 42.16 -0.44
CA GLY A 20 25.79 40.87 0.09
C GLY A 20 25.21 39.92 -0.95
N GLY A 21 26.00 38.93 -1.38
CA GLY A 21 25.42 37.71 -1.98
C GLY A 21 26.18 37.15 -3.19
N ILE A 22 26.83 36.01 -2.94
CA ILE A 22 27.09 34.89 -3.86
C ILE A 22 28.27 35.06 -4.84
N LYS A 23 29.34 34.31 -4.52
CA LYS A 23 30.47 33.98 -5.39
C LYS A 23 29.99 33.23 -6.64
N ALA A 24 30.55 33.64 -7.77
CA ALA A 24 30.46 33.04 -9.10
C ALA A 24 31.23 31.69 -9.20
N PHE A 25 31.25 31.17 -10.44
CA PHE A 25 32.01 30.03 -11.02
C PHE A 25 31.18 28.73 -11.11
N HIS A 26 30.98 28.04 -12.24
CA HIS A 26 31.58 28.10 -13.58
C HIS A 26 30.71 27.39 -14.63
N LEU A 27 30.87 27.73 -15.91
CA LEU A 27 30.33 27.00 -17.08
C LEU A 27 30.91 25.58 -17.16
N SER A 28 30.09 24.58 -17.54
CA SER A 28 30.58 23.38 -18.23
C SER A 28 29.49 22.67 -19.03
N SER A 29 29.91 22.19 -20.20
CA SER A 29 29.21 21.45 -21.26
C SER A 29 28.65 20.07 -20.87
N SER A 30 27.78 19.58 -21.77
CA SER A 30 27.40 18.22 -22.19
C SER A 30 27.96 16.97 -21.52
N ASP A 31 27.10 15.94 -21.57
CA ASP A 31 27.29 14.49 -21.36
C ASP A 31 27.61 14.01 -19.93
N ASP A 32 26.62 13.39 -19.28
CA ASP A 32 26.47 11.93 -19.34
C ASP A 32 25.23 11.48 -18.54
N GLY A 33 24.52 10.50 -19.11
CA GLY A 33 23.36 9.88 -18.50
C GLY A 33 23.71 9.19 -17.18
N LYS A 34 23.28 9.77 -16.06
CA LYS A 34 23.12 9.05 -14.80
C LYS A 34 21.85 9.54 -14.13
N LYS A 35 20.75 8.85 -14.42
CA LYS A 35 19.47 9.00 -13.73
C LYS A 35 19.69 8.59 -12.28
N SER A 36 20.03 9.55 -11.41
CA SER A 36 20.11 9.31 -9.97
C SER A 36 18.72 8.90 -9.50
N LEU A 37 18.57 7.69 -8.95
CA LEU A 37 17.40 7.35 -8.17
C LEU A 37 17.34 8.37 -7.02
N GLN A 38 16.34 9.25 -7.07
CA GLN A 38 15.99 10.04 -5.90
C GLN A 38 15.42 9.09 -4.85
N PRO A 39 15.67 9.31 -3.55
CA PRO A 39 15.05 8.54 -2.49
C PRO A 39 13.53 8.52 -2.68
N ILE A 40 12.92 7.35 -2.54
CA ILE A 40 11.46 7.22 -2.47
C ILE A 40 11.08 7.98 -1.21
N GLU A 41 10.39 9.10 -1.34
CA GLU A 41 9.88 9.87 -0.20
C GLU A 41 8.82 8.99 0.48
N GLU A 42 9.20 8.32 1.58
CA GLU A 42 8.29 7.51 2.38
C GLU A 42 7.27 8.43 3.04
N ILE A 43 5.99 8.20 2.77
CA ILE A 43 4.91 8.98 3.40
C ILE A 43 4.84 8.67 4.89
N THR A 44 4.70 9.72 5.68
CA THR A 44 4.60 9.66 7.15
C THR A 44 3.17 9.32 7.62
N GLU A 45 3.05 8.93 8.90
CA GLU A 45 1.75 8.71 9.53
C GLU A 45 0.95 10.01 9.56
N GLU A 46 1.59 11.13 9.89
CA GLU A 46 0.96 12.44 10.01
C GLU A 46 0.39 12.93 8.67
N GLU A 47 1.14 12.73 7.58
CA GLU A 47 0.65 13.03 6.23
C GLU A 47 -0.52 12.13 5.85
N SER A 48 -0.47 10.85 6.21
CA SER A 48 -1.56 9.91 5.98
C SER A 48 -2.81 10.28 6.79
N LEU A 49 -2.64 10.70 8.04
CA LEU A 49 -3.73 11.18 8.89
C LEU A 49 -4.44 12.38 8.25
N GLU A 50 -3.67 13.33 7.69
CA GLU A 50 -4.26 14.50 7.03
C GLU A 50 -5.02 14.10 5.75
N ILE A 51 -4.48 13.17 4.95
CA ILE A 51 -5.19 12.61 3.78
C ILE A 51 -6.52 11.98 4.21
N ALA A 52 -6.52 11.17 5.28
CA ALA A 52 -7.72 10.52 5.79
C ALA A 52 -8.73 11.55 6.30
N ARG A 53 -8.27 12.54 7.08
CA ARG A 53 -9.10 13.62 7.63
C ARG A 53 -9.76 14.42 6.51
N GLU A 54 -8.97 14.85 5.51
CA GLU A 54 -9.49 15.58 4.35
C GLU A 54 -10.53 14.77 3.58
N PHE A 55 -10.35 13.46 3.44
CA PHE A 55 -11.32 12.59 2.79
C PHE A 55 -12.66 12.58 3.52
N VAL A 56 -12.65 12.41 4.86
CA VAL A 56 -13.90 12.43 5.65
C VAL A 56 -14.58 13.79 5.53
N LEU A 57 -13.84 14.89 5.61
CA LEU A 57 -14.40 16.25 5.44
C LEU A 57 -15.01 16.49 4.06
N LYS A 58 -14.49 15.84 3.02
CA LYS A 58 -14.97 15.95 1.63
C LYS A 58 -16.05 14.92 1.30
N CYS A 59 -16.29 13.93 2.15
CA CYS A 59 -17.22 12.85 1.86
C CYS A 59 -18.67 13.38 1.78
N PRO A 60 -19.55 12.77 0.94
CA PRO A 60 -20.90 13.28 0.76
C PRO A 60 -21.75 13.31 2.05
N THR A 61 -21.59 12.32 2.94
CA THR A 61 -22.31 12.31 4.22
C THR A 61 -21.95 13.52 5.08
N TYR A 62 -20.65 13.75 5.30
CA TYR A 62 -20.18 14.89 6.11
C TYR A 62 -20.50 16.23 5.45
N LYS A 63 -20.32 16.34 4.13
CA LYS A 63 -20.60 17.58 3.39
C LYS A 63 -22.08 17.96 3.40
N TYR A 64 -22.98 16.98 3.45
CA TYR A 64 -24.42 17.24 3.47
C TYR A 64 -24.82 17.99 4.74
N ASP A 65 -24.44 17.47 5.91
CA ASP A 65 -24.86 18.03 7.20
C ASP A 65 -24.02 17.56 8.41
N GLY A 66 -22.80 17.09 8.17
CA GLY A 66 -21.87 16.65 9.20
C GLY A 66 -21.24 17.82 9.97
N GLN A 67 -20.99 17.60 11.25
CA GLN A 67 -20.33 18.53 12.16
C GLN A 67 -19.54 17.80 13.24
N ASP A 68 -18.67 18.52 13.92
CA ASP A 68 -17.92 18.03 15.08
C ASP A 68 -17.02 16.81 14.76
N LEU A 69 -16.27 16.85 13.64
CA LEU A 69 -15.30 15.80 13.31
C LEU A 69 -14.16 15.76 14.32
N ILE A 70 -14.03 14.62 15.00
CA ILE A 70 -13.01 14.32 16.00
C ILE A 70 -12.20 13.13 15.51
N TYR A 71 -10.88 13.23 15.62
CA TYR A 71 -9.98 12.10 15.44
C TYR A 71 -9.88 11.33 16.77
N ILE A 72 -10.06 10.00 16.72
CA ILE A 72 -10.10 9.13 17.89
C ILE A 72 -8.76 8.43 18.09
N GLU A 73 -8.32 7.67 17.09
CA GLU A 73 -7.08 6.89 17.17
C GLU A 73 -6.55 6.48 15.78
N THR A 74 -5.27 6.12 15.76
CA THR A 74 -4.58 5.47 14.64
C THR A 74 -4.30 4.03 15.04
N LEU A 75 -4.58 3.09 14.15
CA LEU A 75 -4.14 1.72 14.22
C LEU A 75 -3.10 1.47 13.14
N ALA A 76 -1.86 1.15 13.53
CA ALA A 76 -0.83 0.72 12.61
C ALA A 76 -1.17 -0.69 12.08
N LEU A 77 -1.11 -0.87 10.75
CA LEU A 77 -1.36 -2.15 10.11
C LEU A 77 -0.06 -2.89 9.84
N ARG A 78 -0.14 -4.18 9.50
CA ARG A 78 1.03 -5.04 9.22
C ARG A 78 1.56 -4.84 7.79
N CYS A 79 1.90 -3.60 7.44
CA CYS A 79 2.69 -3.26 6.24
C CYS A 79 3.32 -1.86 6.34
N PRO A 80 4.42 -1.59 5.61
CA PRO A 80 5.06 -0.28 5.59
C PRO A 80 4.11 0.82 5.10
N SER A 81 4.07 1.93 5.83
CA SER A 81 3.18 3.07 5.54
C SER A 81 1.70 2.69 5.40
N CYS A 82 1.22 1.79 6.26
CA CYS A 82 -0.17 1.36 6.33
C CYS A 82 -0.81 1.71 7.68
N TRP A 83 -1.89 2.48 7.65
CA TRP A 83 -2.59 2.92 8.85
C TRP A 83 -4.11 2.89 8.64
N GLN A 84 -4.81 2.69 9.74
CA GLN A 84 -6.25 2.89 9.82
C GLN A 84 -6.53 4.01 10.82
N PHE A 85 -7.29 5.01 10.38
CA PHE A 85 -7.65 6.18 11.18
C PHE A 85 -9.14 6.14 11.50
N ILE A 86 -9.45 6.31 12.79
CA ILE A 86 -10.83 6.31 13.29
C ILE A 86 -11.23 7.75 13.59
N PHE A 87 -12.35 8.16 13.02
CA PHE A 87 -12.96 9.47 13.24
C PHE A 87 -14.40 9.30 13.70
N GLU A 88 -14.87 10.24 14.51
CA GLU A 88 -16.27 10.38 14.88
C GLU A 88 -16.79 11.75 14.48
N PHE A 89 -18.04 11.82 14.05
CA PHE A 89 -18.75 13.07 13.81
C PHE A 89 -20.25 12.88 13.99
N THR A 90 -21.02 13.97 13.93
CA THR A 90 -22.49 13.90 13.97
C THR A 90 -23.11 14.52 12.73
N SER A 91 -24.19 13.92 12.23
CA SER A 91 -25.05 14.48 11.17
C SER A 91 -26.36 14.96 11.76
N ARG A 92 -27.05 15.91 11.11
CA ARG A 92 -28.37 16.41 11.54
C ARG A 92 -29.54 15.58 11.00
N HIS A 93 -29.27 14.65 10.08
CA HIS A 93 -30.22 13.73 9.50
C HIS A 93 -29.65 12.32 9.48
N ALA A 94 -30.56 11.34 9.53
CA ALA A 94 -30.21 9.94 9.35
C ALA A 94 -29.74 9.62 7.92
N GLY A 95 -29.06 8.49 7.77
CA GLY A 95 -28.64 7.94 6.47
C GLY A 95 -27.24 8.38 6.03
N TYR A 96 -26.90 7.99 4.80
CA TYR A 96 -25.55 8.09 4.23
C TYR A 96 -25.55 8.79 2.89
N GLY A 97 -24.42 9.36 2.50
CA GLY A 97 -24.22 9.97 1.20
C GLY A 97 -24.89 11.34 1.04
N ASP A 98 -25.01 11.78 -0.22
CA ASP A 98 -25.76 12.98 -0.58
C ASP A 98 -27.26 12.68 -0.62
N ARG A 99 -27.99 13.31 0.31
CA ARG A 99 -29.42 13.11 0.54
C ARG A 99 -30.26 14.30 0.08
N SER A 100 -29.71 15.20 -0.74
CA SER A 100 -30.38 16.44 -1.18
C SER A 100 -31.69 16.23 -1.94
N LYS A 101 -31.95 15.01 -2.42
CA LYS A 101 -33.15 14.64 -3.19
C LYS A 101 -34.13 13.76 -2.40
N GLU A 102 -33.85 13.50 -1.14
CA GLU A 102 -34.60 12.57 -0.31
C GLU A 102 -35.35 13.31 0.81
N ILE A 103 -36.50 12.78 1.21
CA ILE A 103 -37.20 13.24 2.41
C ILE A 103 -36.59 12.48 3.59
N VAL A 104 -35.73 13.16 4.36
CA VAL A 104 -35.00 12.57 5.49
C VAL A 104 -35.51 13.05 6.84
N ALA A 105 -35.38 12.21 7.86
CA ALA A 105 -35.72 12.57 9.23
C ALA A 105 -34.66 13.49 9.85
N GLN A 106 -35.08 14.54 10.56
CA GLN A 106 -34.20 15.43 11.32
C GLN A 106 -33.88 14.79 12.67
N VAL A 107 -32.74 14.11 12.74
CA VAL A 107 -32.25 13.41 13.93
C VAL A 107 -30.75 13.53 13.98
N ILE A 108 -30.22 13.97 15.13
CA ILE A 108 -28.77 13.98 15.36
C ILE A 108 -28.29 12.54 15.36
N THR A 109 -27.47 12.19 14.37
CA THR A 109 -26.98 10.83 14.15
C THR A 109 -25.47 10.82 14.34
N PRO A 110 -24.95 10.14 15.37
CA PRO A 110 -23.52 9.94 15.50
C PRO A 110 -23.04 8.96 14.43
N HIS A 111 -21.85 9.21 13.91
CA HIS A 111 -21.20 8.36 12.92
C HIS A 111 -19.75 8.07 13.32
N THR A 112 -19.30 6.87 12.97
CA THR A 112 -17.90 6.43 13.10
C THR A 112 -17.35 6.13 11.72
N ALA A 113 -16.36 6.89 11.27
CA ALA A 113 -15.66 6.70 10.01
C ALA A 113 -14.32 6.00 10.25
N VAL A 114 -14.09 4.91 9.55
CA VAL A 114 -12.85 4.14 9.56
C VAL A 114 -12.21 4.28 8.19
N VAL A 115 -11.03 4.90 8.11
CA VAL A 115 -10.32 5.16 6.85
C VAL A 115 -8.98 4.45 6.86
N THR A 116 -8.76 3.55 5.91
CA THR A 116 -7.52 2.82 5.72
C THR A 116 -6.69 3.45 4.61
N ILE A 117 -5.42 3.71 4.90
CA ILE A 117 -4.43 4.24 3.96
C ILE A 117 -3.27 3.27 3.84
N SER A 118 -2.81 3.06 2.60
CA SER A 118 -1.58 2.34 2.28
C SER A 118 -0.78 3.15 1.26
N GLN A 119 0.50 3.40 1.56
CA GLN A 119 1.41 4.15 0.68
C GLN A 119 0.82 5.50 0.23
N GLY A 120 0.13 6.19 1.15
CA GLY A 120 -0.48 7.50 0.90
C GLY A 120 -1.72 7.49 0.01
N ARG A 121 -2.32 6.31 -0.21
CA ARG A 121 -3.60 6.17 -0.91
C ARG A 121 -4.64 5.59 0.02
N ILE A 122 -5.85 6.12 -0.08
CA ILE A 122 -7.01 5.58 0.62
C ILE A 122 -7.42 4.30 -0.08
N THR A 123 -7.30 3.17 0.62
CA THR A 123 -7.64 1.83 0.11
C THR A 123 -9.03 1.41 0.55
N GLU A 124 -9.49 1.89 1.70
CA GLU A 124 -10.80 1.58 2.26
C GLU A 124 -11.30 2.78 3.08
N ALA A 125 -12.61 3.03 3.05
CA ALA A 125 -13.23 3.99 3.93
C ALA A 125 -14.68 3.60 4.21
N ILE A 126 -14.98 3.31 5.47
CA ILE A 126 -16.24 2.71 5.90
C ILE A 126 -16.88 3.61 6.96
N LEU A 127 -18.18 3.85 6.81
CA LEU A 127 -18.98 4.61 7.76
C LEU A 127 -19.97 3.69 8.46
N ASP A 128 -19.96 3.72 9.80
CA ASP A 128 -20.82 2.95 10.71
C ASP A 128 -20.80 1.43 10.46
N ASN A 129 -19.73 0.91 9.88
CA ASN A 129 -19.62 -0.48 9.43
C ASN A 129 -20.72 -0.91 8.42
N GLN A 130 -21.36 0.05 7.76
CA GLN A 130 -22.52 -0.20 6.88
C GLN A 130 -22.38 0.43 5.50
N TRP A 131 -21.60 1.50 5.37
CA TRP A 131 -21.53 2.29 4.16
C TRP A 131 -20.11 2.42 3.63
N ASP A 132 -19.89 1.97 2.40
CA ASP A 132 -18.63 2.17 1.68
C ASP A 132 -18.57 3.62 1.19
N MET A 133 -17.72 4.42 1.82
CA MET A 133 -17.58 5.85 1.54
C MET A 133 -16.89 6.10 0.20
N ILE A 134 -16.16 5.15 -0.36
CA ILE A 134 -15.51 5.28 -1.67
C ILE A 134 -16.54 4.97 -2.77
N LYS A 135 -17.25 3.85 -2.65
CA LYS A 135 -18.23 3.38 -3.63
C LYS A 135 -19.61 4.01 -3.48
N GLN A 136 -19.86 4.71 -2.37
CA GLN A 136 -21.12 5.36 -2.03
C GLN A 136 -22.31 4.37 -2.09
N LYS A 137 -22.18 3.24 -1.37
CA LYS A 137 -23.23 2.23 -1.29
C LYS A 137 -23.19 1.49 0.05
N LEU A 138 -24.32 0.88 0.41
CA LEU A 138 -24.38 -0.08 1.51
C LEU A 138 -23.50 -1.29 1.21
N ILE A 139 -22.88 -1.79 2.27
CA ILE A 139 -22.06 -2.99 2.25
C ILE A 139 -23.02 -4.17 2.45
N ALA A 140 -22.91 -5.20 1.61
CA ALA A 140 -23.85 -6.33 1.68
C ALA A 140 -23.63 -7.12 2.98
N GLU A 141 -24.71 -7.65 3.58
CA GLU A 141 -24.58 -8.61 4.68
C GLU A 141 -23.76 -9.83 4.20
N GLY A 142 -22.54 -9.98 4.72
CA GLY A 142 -21.57 -10.99 4.29
C GLY A 142 -20.32 -10.43 3.60
N GLU A 143 -20.34 -9.17 3.16
CA GLU A 143 -19.14 -8.39 2.91
C GLU A 143 -18.72 -7.80 4.27
N THR A 144 -17.81 -8.45 5.01
CA THR A 144 -17.25 -7.86 6.24
C THR A 144 -16.36 -6.68 5.87
N PRO A 145 -16.72 -5.44 6.22
CA PRO A 145 -15.79 -4.33 6.10
C PRO A 145 -14.95 -4.28 7.38
N GLY A 146 -13.64 -4.50 7.28
CA GLY A 146 -12.73 -4.24 8.40
C GLY A 146 -12.54 -5.35 9.46
N THR A 147 -12.67 -6.62 9.13
CA THR A 147 -11.87 -7.68 9.79
C THR A 147 -11.17 -8.48 8.69
N ASP A 148 -9.85 -8.32 8.57
CA ASP A 148 -8.99 -8.77 7.46
C ASP A 148 -9.15 -7.99 6.14
N THR A 149 -8.73 -6.72 6.15
CA THR A 149 -8.01 -6.15 5.00
C THR A 149 -6.53 -5.96 5.36
N GLN A 150 -5.93 -7.03 5.90
CA GLN A 150 -4.59 -7.38 5.41
C GLN A 150 -4.76 -7.53 3.88
N PRO A 151 -3.89 -6.96 3.02
CA PRO A 151 -3.88 -7.36 1.63
C PRO A 151 -3.99 -8.87 1.61
N ASP A 152 -4.90 -9.42 0.80
CA ASP A 152 -4.95 -10.86 0.62
C ASP A 152 -3.67 -11.24 -0.12
N TYR A 153 -2.59 -11.34 0.66
CA TYR A 153 -1.28 -11.78 0.29
C TYR A 153 -1.33 -13.26 -0.06
N THR A 154 -2.49 -13.94 0.06
CA THR A 154 -2.60 -15.29 -0.48
C THR A 154 -2.42 -15.26 -1.99
N VAL A 155 -1.44 -16.02 -2.43
CA VAL A 155 -1.14 -16.24 -3.84
C VAL A 155 -1.44 -17.68 -4.18
N LEU A 156 -2.05 -17.88 -5.34
CA LEU A 156 -2.16 -19.17 -6.00
C LEU A 156 -1.51 -19.01 -7.37
N PHE A 157 -0.49 -19.81 -7.64
CA PHE A 157 0.22 -19.73 -8.91
C PHE A 157 0.76 -21.09 -9.33
N ARG A 158 1.07 -21.19 -10.63
CA ARG A 158 1.79 -22.32 -11.22
C ARG A 158 3.19 -21.88 -11.57
N GLY A 159 4.14 -22.79 -11.35
CA GLY A 159 5.53 -22.53 -11.64
C GLY A 159 6.34 -23.81 -11.81
N ARG A 160 7.60 -23.61 -12.18
CA ARG A 160 8.59 -24.65 -12.36
C ARG A 160 9.61 -24.61 -11.25
N LEU A 161 9.89 -25.76 -10.63
CA LEU A 161 10.94 -25.88 -9.61
C LEU A 161 12.32 -25.69 -10.27
N ILE A 162 13.10 -24.73 -9.78
CA ILE A 162 14.43 -24.40 -10.31
C ILE A 162 15.52 -24.97 -9.42
N GLU A 163 15.42 -24.75 -8.11
CA GLU A 163 16.45 -25.13 -7.15
C GLU A 163 15.85 -25.40 -5.78
N TYR A 164 16.41 -26.39 -5.08
CA TYR A 164 16.08 -26.69 -3.69
C TYR A 164 17.17 -26.18 -2.77
N HIS A 165 16.80 -25.51 -1.67
CA HIS A 165 17.73 -25.03 -0.69
C HIS A 165 17.40 -25.54 0.71
N GLU A 166 18.39 -26.20 1.32
CA GLU A 166 18.38 -26.63 2.70
C GLU A 166 19.76 -26.35 3.30
N SER A 167 19.81 -25.44 4.28
CA SER A 167 21.05 -25.10 4.97
C SER A 167 21.23 -25.98 6.21
N SER A 168 22.48 -26.34 6.50
CA SER A 168 22.84 -27.07 7.72
C SER A 168 22.87 -26.19 8.97
N LEU A 169 22.69 -24.87 8.80
CA LEU A 169 22.61 -23.92 9.91
C LEU A 169 21.27 -24.07 10.65
N LEU A 170 21.36 -24.24 11.97
CA LEU A 170 20.19 -24.29 12.85
C LEU A 170 19.34 -23.03 12.68
N GLY A 171 18.09 -23.22 12.27
CA GLY A 171 17.10 -22.16 12.11
C GLY A 171 17.07 -21.50 10.72
N ALA A 172 17.94 -21.87 9.80
CA ALA A 172 17.85 -21.41 8.42
C ALA A 172 16.58 -21.94 7.74
N PRO A 173 15.96 -21.15 6.84
CA PRO A 173 14.77 -21.58 6.13
C PRO A 173 15.09 -22.66 5.08
N VAL A 174 14.14 -23.57 4.92
CA VAL A 174 14.08 -24.57 3.85
C VAL A 174 13.09 -24.06 2.81
N TYR A 175 13.54 -24.01 1.55
CA TYR A 175 12.76 -23.41 0.48
C TYR A 175 13.05 -23.99 -0.91
N TRP A 176 12.10 -23.78 -1.82
CA TRP A 176 12.28 -23.95 -3.25
C TRP A 176 12.42 -22.60 -3.94
N VAL A 177 13.30 -22.49 -4.93
CA VAL A 177 13.26 -21.42 -5.93
C VAL A 177 12.34 -21.86 -7.05
N VAL A 178 11.35 -21.04 -7.36
CA VAL A 178 10.31 -21.35 -8.34
C VAL A 178 10.25 -20.24 -9.38
N GLU A 179 10.30 -20.62 -10.66
CA GLU A 179 10.00 -19.73 -11.78
C GLU A 179 8.50 -19.72 -12.03
N ILE A 180 7.88 -18.55 -12.02
CA ILE A 180 6.43 -18.40 -12.16
C ILE A 180 6.05 -18.52 -13.64
N GLU A 181 5.18 -19.47 -13.94
CA GLU A 181 4.60 -19.66 -15.28
C GLU A 181 3.26 -18.92 -15.40
N GLU A 182 2.42 -18.97 -14.36
CA GLU A 182 1.09 -18.34 -14.35
C GLU A 182 0.66 -17.97 -12.92
N ILE A 183 0.14 -16.76 -12.73
CA ILE A 183 -0.50 -16.33 -11.48
C ILE A 183 -2.02 -16.53 -11.61
N ILE A 184 -2.58 -17.43 -10.80
CA ILE A 184 -4.02 -17.76 -10.81
C ILE A 184 -4.78 -16.79 -9.89
N LYS A 185 -4.23 -16.50 -8.70
CA LYS A 185 -4.78 -15.56 -7.71
C LYS A 185 -3.65 -14.81 -7.03
N GLY A 186 -3.87 -13.53 -6.72
CA GLY A 186 -2.98 -12.70 -5.93
C GLY A 186 -2.36 -11.54 -6.74
N PRO A 187 -1.52 -10.72 -6.09
CA PRO A 187 -0.89 -9.58 -6.75
C PRO A 187 0.13 -10.03 -7.81
N PRO A 188 0.55 -9.12 -8.72
CA PRO A 188 1.71 -9.37 -9.57
C PRO A 188 2.95 -9.69 -8.72
N MET A 189 3.66 -10.76 -9.08
CA MET A 189 4.86 -11.23 -8.39
C MET A 189 6.09 -11.17 -9.30
N CYS A 190 7.26 -11.34 -8.70
CA CYS A 190 8.52 -11.45 -9.42
C CYS A 190 8.56 -12.73 -10.28
N PRO A 191 9.30 -12.74 -11.40
CA PRO A 191 9.40 -13.92 -12.27
C PRO A 191 9.92 -15.16 -11.54
N GLN A 192 10.73 -14.97 -10.49
CA GLN A 192 11.21 -16.01 -9.61
C GLN A 192 10.94 -15.65 -8.17
N VAL A 193 10.52 -16.63 -7.38
CA VAL A 193 10.19 -16.47 -5.96
C VAL A 193 10.81 -17.59 -5.15
N LYS A 194 11.16 -17.30 -3.89
CA LYS A 194 11.52 -18.31 -2.90
C LYS A 194 10.26 -18.75 -2.17
N VAL A 195 9.95 -20.03 -2.20
CA VAL A 195 8.81 -20.63 -1.49
C VAL A 195 9.32 -21.32 -0.24
N ILE A 196 9.16 -20.66 0.91
CA ILE A 196 9.60 -21.15 2.23
C ILE A 196 8.53 -22.06 2.82
N PHE A 197 8.94 -23.27 3.21
CA PHE A 197 8.04 -24.28 3.76
C PHE A 197 8.56 -24.94 5.05
N GLY A 198 9.69 -24.48 5.59
CA GLY A 198 10.19 -24.91 6.89
C GLY A 198 11.23 -23.96 7.47
N GLN A 199 11.25 -23.78 8.80
CA GLN A 199 12.30 -23.13 9.59
C GLN A 199 12.06 -23.44 11.08
N ALA A 200 13.00 -23.08 11.96
CA ALA A 200 12.90 -23.31 13.40
C ALA A 200 12.00 -22.29 14.13
N ILE A 201 10.84 -21.98 13.56
CA ILE A 201 9.81 -21.11 14.16
C ILE A 201 8.59 -21.98 14.54
N PRO A 202 8.02 -21.84 15.75
CA PRO A 202 6.86 -22.61 16.20
C PRO A 202 5.56 -22.12 15.55
N VAL A 203 5.40 -22.40 14.26
CA VAL A 203 4.20 -22.11 13.45
C VAL A 203 3.69 -23.40 12.80
N SER A 204 2.46 -23.38 12.31
CA SER A 204 1.96 -24.47 11.48
C SER A 204 2.52 -24.31 10.06
N TRP A 205 3.09 -25.36 9.49
CA TRP A 205 3.62 -25.38 8.12
C TRP A 205 2.64 -26.03 7.15
N GLY A 206 2.60 -25.53 5.92
CA GLY A 206 1.80 -26.10 4.85
C GLY A 206 2.34 -27.45 4.36
N THR A 207 1.61 -28.09 3.46
CA THR A 207 1.97 -29.41 2.92
C THR A 207 2.85 -29.30 1.68
N VAL A 208 3.87 -30.14 1.58
CA VAL A 208 4.74 -30.21 0.39
C VAL A 208 4.74 -31.65 -0.11
N ASP A 209 4.49 -31.84 -1.41
CA ASP A 209 4.58 -33.15 -2.03
C ASP A 209 6.01 -33.72 -1.84
N PRO A 210 6.15 -34.97 -1.35
CA PRO A 210 7.45 -35.50 -0.93
C PRO A 210 8.38 -35.90 -2.09
N ASP A 211 7.85 -36.02 -3.32
CA ASP A 211 8.54 -36.51 -4.50
C ASP A 211 8.89 -35.42 -5.53
N LEU A 212 8.87 -34.15 -5.09
CA LEU A 212 9.23 -33.00 -5.91
C LEU A 212 10.70 -33.02 -6.34
N GLN A 213 10.95 -32.70 -7.61
CA GLN A 213 12.27 -32.63 -8.22
C GLN A 213 12.43 -31.34 -9.04
N VAL A 214 13.69 -30.90 -9.20
CA VAL A 214 14.03 -29.79 -10.11
C VAL A 214 13.46 -30.07 -11.51
N GLY A 215 12.76 -29.09 -12.06
CA GLY A 215 12.11 -29.16 -13.37
C GLY A 215 10.62 -29.53 -13.33
N ASP A 216 10.10 -30.02 -12.19
CA ASP A 216 8.68 -30.32 -12.02
C ASP A 216 7.83 -29.05 -12.11
N THR A 217 6.65 -29.17 -12.71
CA THR A 217 5.61 -28.15 -12.66
C THR A 217 4.76 -28.36 -11.41
N VAL A 218 4.52 -27.28 -10.69
CA VAL A 218 3.84 -27.28 -9.40
C VAL A 218 2.79 -26.18 -9.33
N GLU A 219 1.75 -26.42 -8.55
CA GLU A 219 0.79 -25.42 -8.08
C GLU A 219 1.11 -25.08 -6.62
N ILE A 220 1.22 -23.80 -6.32
CA ILE A 220 1.58 -23.31 -4.99
C ILE A 220 0.48 -22.39 -4.48
N PHE A 221 0.02 -22.66 -3.26
CA PHE A 221 -0.86 -21.80 -2.50
C PHE A 221 -0.18 -21.38 -1.19
N GLY A 222 0.05 -20.09 -0.99
CA GLY A 222 0.78 -19.58 0.17
C GLY A 222 0.59 -18.08 0.37
N VAL A 223 1.36 -17.48 1.27
CA VAL A 223 1.31 -16.04 1.55
C VAL A 223 2.53 -15.36 0.93
N TYR A 224 2.30 -14.45 0.01
CA TYR A 224 3.31 -13.61 -0.62
C TYR A 224 3.59 -12.38 0.22
N GLY A 225 4.84 -12.13 0.59
CA GLY A 225 5.21 -10.95 1.36
C GLY A 225 6.59 -10.47 1.02
N ASP A 226 6.79 -9.17 1.13
CA ASP A 226 8.08 -8.54 1.24
C ASP A 226 8.47 -8.47 2.73
N ASP A 227 9.72 -8.89 3.01
CA ASP A 227 10.63 -8.59 4.13
C ASP A 227 10.17 -8.44 5.61
N GLU A 228 8.91 -8.15 5.94
CA GLU A 228 8.44 -7.97 7.33
C GLU A 228 8.12 -9.29 8.07
N PHE A 229 7.91 -10.39 7.33
CA PHE A 229 7.68 -11.73 7.93
C PHE A 229 8.94 -12.63 7.94
N THR A 230 9.98 -12.27 7.16
CA THR A 230 11.18 -13.10 6.93
C THR A 230 12.46 -12.55 7.57
N GLY A 231 12.43 -11.34 8.14
CA GLY A 231 13.52 -10.80 8.96
C GLY A 231 14.83 -10.50 8.22
N SER A 232 14.78 -10.28 6.90
CA SER A 232 15.97 -9.97 6.09
C SER A 232 15.99 -8.49 5.72
N TYR A 233 16.94 -7.73 6.29
CA TYR A 233 17.05 -6.27 6.14
C TYR A 233 17.86 -5.79 4.92
N GLU A 234 18.31 -6.68 4.02
CA GLU A 234 19.29 -6.28 3.00
C GLU A 234 18.91 -6.51 1.54
N ASP A 235 17.85 -7.25 1.21
CA ASP A 235 17.41 -7.40 -0.19
C ASP A 235 15.89 -7.62 -0.24
N LYS A 236 15.19 -6.87 -1.11
CA LYS A 236 13.76 -7.05 -1.41
C LYS A 236 13.55 -8.38 -2.15
N GLU A 237 13.73 -9.49 -1.46
CA GLU A 237 13.55 -10.83 -2.01
C GLU A 237 12.07 -11.16 -2.08
N CYS A 238 11.62 -11.63 -3.24
CA CYS A 238 10.23 -12.00 -3.45
C CYS A 238 9.99 -13.38 -2.85
N VAL A 239 9.24 -13.43 -1.75
CA VAL A 239 9.06 -14.64 -0.95
C VAL A 239 7.59 -15.02 -0.86
N VAL A 240 7.33 -16.32 -0.96
CA VAL A 240 6.07 -16.95 -0.60
C VAL A 240 6.34 -17.84 0.61
N THR A 241 5.57 -17.69 1.68
CA THR A 241 5.66 -18.55 2.87
C THR A 241 4.46 -19.47 2.98
N LEU A 242 4.69 -20.72 3.40
CA LEU A 242 3.65 -21.67 3.76
C LEU A 242 3.41 -21.72 5.27
N ALA A 243 3.92 -20.75 6.03
CA ALA A 243 3.66 -20.64 7.46
C ALA A 243 2.27 -20.04 7.73
N SER A 244 1.51 -20.64 8.64
CA SER A 244 0.27 -20.07 9.18
C SER A 244 0.42 -19.79 10.68
N THR A 245 0.01 -18.58 11.08
CA THR A 245 -0.13 -18.16 12.49
C THR A 245 -1.58 -18.28 12.98
N MET A 246 -2.51 -18.66 12.11
CA MET A 246 -3.95 -18.72 12.37
C MET A 246 -4.41 -20.19 12.44
N GLY A 247 -4.94 -20.61 13.60
CA GLY A 247 -5.72 -21.85 13.75
C GLY A 247 -4.95 -23.17 13.64
N THR A 248 -5.67 -24.28 13.87
CA THR A 248 -5.12 -25.65 13.87
C THR A 248 -4.94 -26.26 12.48
N GLU A 249 -5.48 -25.64 11.43
CA GLU A 249 -5.43 -26.13 10.05
C GLU A 249 -4.68 -25.14 9.16
N ASN A 250 -3.59 -25.59 8.52
CA ASN A 250 -2.84 -24.79 7.56
C ASN A 250 -3.19 -25.24 6.13
N PRO A 251 -3.83 -24.37 5.32
CA PRO A 251 -4.28 -24.72 3.98
C PRO A 251 -3.20 -24.57 2.90
N TYR A 252 -2.02 -24.05 3.23
CA TYR A 252 -0.97 -23.74 2.27
C TYR A 252 -0.27 -25.00 1.76
N TYR A 253 0.14 -24.99 0.48
CA TYR A 253 0.74 -26.17 -0.13
C TYR A 253 1.67 -25.88 -1.30
N ILE A 254 2.54 -26.85 -1.59
CA ILE A 254 3.19 -27.07 -2.89
C ILE A 254 2.76 -28.44 -3.38
N LYS A 255 2.08 -28.47 -4.53
CA LYS A 255 1.54 -29.70 -5.11
C LYS A 255 2.05 -29.86 -6.53
N LYS A 256 2.50 -31.06 -6.89
CA LYS A 256 2.88 -31.42 -8.25
C LYS A 256 1.65 -31.46 -9.16
N CYS A 257 1.76 -30.81 -10.32
CA CYS A 257 0.71 -30.77 -11.34
C CYS A 257 0.64 -32.06 -12.16
#